data_AF-A0A2G9S7K2-F1
#
_entry.id   AF-A0A2G9S7K2-F1
#
_cell.length_a   1.000
_cell.length_b   1.000
_cell.length_c   1.000
_cell.angle_alpha   90.00
_cell.angle_beta   90.00
_cell.angle_gamma   90.00
#
_symmetry.space_group_name_H-M   'P 1'
#
loop_
_entity.id
_entity.type
_entity.pdbx_description
1 polymer ?
#
loop_
_entity_poly.entity_id
_entity_poly.type
_entity_poly.pdbx_seq_one_letter_code
_entity_poly.pdbx_strand_id
1 'polypeptide(L)'
;MGTMPLEPGKSQSGEGPSNEASRTSRGDNSEEFVRTRIRQSTPSPHRGSPAHASPPRFVSVEELMDAAKGVSNLALAHEIVVNGGFQIKATKLPQGSLERTVRDIVHKAFWDCLEAQFNEDPPVYDHAIILMGEIKEILLSFLLPGHTRLRNQINEVLDLELIKQEAENRALDIPKLANFTIRMMGTLCAPARDEEIRKLRDINEPVPLFRAIFAVLDLMKLDMANFAVSSIRPHLMQQSVEYERNKFQDFFDKQPGMNSFYCFFHGFYFLENNFCDINTCAVSQRSMLLAAFSAGAARPSTPPPCIA
;
A
#
# COMPACT_ATOMS: atom_id res chain seq x y z
N MET A 1 -64.77 -21.33 18.72
CA MET A 1 -64.46 -21.33 17.28
C MET A 1 -62.94 -21.21 17.17
N GLY A 2 -62.13 -22.20 16.83
CA GLY A 2 -62.35 -23.50 16.20
C GLY A 2 -61.04 -23.84 15.47
N THR A 3 -60.21 -24.69 16.09
CA THR A 3 -59.36 -25.77 15.51
C THR A 3 -58.35 -25.47 14.38
N MET A 4 -57.05 -25.71 14.69
CA MET A 4 -56.00 -26.23 13.78
C MET A 4 -56.29 -27.70 13.35
N PRO A 5 -55.43 -28.42 12.59
CA PRO A 5 -54.47 -28.10 11.49
C PRO A 5 -54.71 -29.00 10.24
N LEU A 6 -53.85 -29.00 9.20
CA LEU A 6 -53.38 -30.19 8.42
C LEU A 6 -52.48 -29.78 7.21
N GLU A 7 -51.25 -30.32 7.18
CA GLU A 7 -50.40 -30.66 6.00
C GLU A 7 -50.47 -32.22 5.86
N PRO A 8 -49.89 -32.97 4.87
CA PRO A 8 -49.08 -32.66 3.67
C PRO A 8 -49.37 -33.53 2.39
N GLY A 9 -48.60 -33.31 1.30
CA GLY A 9 -48.16 -34.34 0.31
C GLY A 9 -49.01 -34.53 -0.97
N LYS A 10 -48.53 -35.06 -2.12
CA LYS A 10 -47.22 -35.51 -2.65
C LYS A 10 -47.46 -35.98 -4.11
N SER A 11 -46.50 -35.76 -5.05
CA SER A 11 -46.18 -36.58 -6.25
C SER A 11 -47.26 -36.75 -7.36
N GLN A 12 -47.00 -37.00 -8.67
CA GLN A 12 -45.95 -37.79 -9.34
C GLN A 12 -46.03 -37.67 -10.89
N SER A 13 -44.88 -37.91 -11.56
CA SER A 13 -44.62 -38.62 -12.84
C SER A 13 -45.39 -38.28 -14.13
N GLY A 14 -44.71 -38.01 -15.25
CA GLY A 14 -44.29 -39.01 -16.29
C GLY A 14 -44.82 -38.49 -17.64
N GLU A 15 -44.24 -38.64 -18.83
CA GLU A 15 -43.53 -39.74 -19.49
C GLU A 15 -42.72 -39.18 -20.70
N GLY A 16 -41.61 -39.84 -21.07
CA GLY A 16 -41.11 -39.86 -22.47
C GLY A 16 -41.89 -40.91 -23.27
N PRO A 17 -41.63 -41.15 -24.59
CA PRO A 17 -40.37 -41.82 -24.95
C PRO A 17 -39.83 -41.62 -26.41
N SER A 18 -38.56 -42.03 -26.59
CA SER A 18 -37.87 -42.75 -27.71
C SER A 18 -38.24 -42.58 -29.19
N ASN A 19 -37.20 -42.53 -30.05
CA ASN A 19 -37.05 -43.50 -31.16
C ASN A 19 -35.59 -43.63 -31.69
N GLU A 20 -35.24 -44.86 -32.04
CA GLU A 20 -33.92 -45.41 -32.38
C GLU A 20 -33.74 -45.66 -33.90
N ALA A 21 -32.46 -45.62 -34.33
CA ALA A 21 -31.76 -46.53 -35.26
C ALA A 21 -32.03 -46.52 -36.78
N SER A 22 -30.92 -46.52 -37.52
CA SER A 22 -30.71 -47.30 -38.76
C SER A 22 -29.21 -47.50 -39.02
N ARG A 23 -28.78 -48.76 -39.12
CA ARG A 23 -27.45 -49.25 -39.53
C ARG A 23 -27.56 -49.91 -40.91
N THR A 24 -26.50 -49.83 -41.72
CA THR A 24 -26.02 -50.83 -42.71
C THR A 24 -24.68 -50.29 -43.29
N SER A 25 -23.72 -51.02 -43.87
CA SER A 25 -22.93 -52.23 -43.54
C SER A 25 -22.03 -52.55 -44.77
N ARG A 26 -20.81 -53.09 -44.55
CA ARG A 26 -19.89 -53.79 -45.51
C ARG A 26 -19.09 -52.91 -46.51
N GLY A 27 -17.80 -53.13 -46.83
CA GLY A 27 -16.78 -54.14 -46.49
C GLY A 27 -16.12 -54.76 -47.75
N ASP A 28 -14.79 -54.64 -47.92
CA ASP A 28 -13.82 -55.52 -48.67
C ASP A 28 -12.39 -54.89 -48.60
N ASN A 29 -11.29 -55.46 -48.07
CA ASN A 29 -10.39 -56.59 -48.46
C ASN A 29 -9.88 -56.50 -49.92
N SER A 30 -8.66 -56.83 -50.35
CA SER A 30 -7.31 -57.22 -49.85
C SER A 30 -6.36 -57.06 -51.08
N GLU A 31 -5.04 -56.93 -50.97
CA GLU A 31 -4.03 -57.97 -51.33
C GLU A 31 -2.65 -57.33 -51.64
N GLU A 32 -1.64 -58.18 -51.81
CA GLU A 32 -0.25 -58.12 -51.35
C GLU A 32 0.78 -58.02 -52.51
N PHE A 33 2.08 -57.92 -52.14
CA PHE A 33 3.33 -58.08 -52.94
C PHE A 33 3.79 -56.88 -53.80
N VAL A 34 5.03 -56.37 -53.71
CA VAL A 34 6.31 -57.03 -54.02
C VAL A 34 7.51 -56.51 -53.17
N ARG A 35 8.45 -57.43 -52.98
CA ARG A 35 9.67 -57.56 -52.17
C ARG A 35 10.94 -56.77 -52.62
N THR A 36 11.70 -56.25 -51.61
CA THR A 36 13.19 -56.20 -51.39
C THR A 36 14.11 -55.51 -52.45
N ARG A 37 15.25 -54.81 -52.20
CA ARG A 37 16.40 -54.90 -51.26
C ARG A 37 17.24 -53.59 -51.23
N ILE A 38 17.68 -53.20 -50.03
CA ILE A 38 19.07 -52.83 -49.60
C ILE A 38 19.87 -51.77 -50.38
N ARG A 39 20.20 -50.64 -49.71
CA ARG A 39 21.61 -50.26 -49.41
C ARG A 39 21.74 -49.30 -48.22
N GLN A 40 22.68 -49.65 -47.35
CA GLN A 40 23.07 -48.97 -46.10
C GLN A 40 23.97 -47.74 -46.37
N SER A 41 23.73 -46.70 -45.57
CA SER A 41 24.68 -45.80 -44.87
C SER A 41 25.83 -45.08 -45.60
N THR A 42 25.83 -43.74 -45.50
CA THR A 42 26.96 -42.91 -44.99
C THR A 42 26.42 -41.63 -44.30
N PRO A 43 27.03 -41.13 -43.19
CA PRO A 43 26.47 -40.04 -42.38
C PRO A 43 27.16 -38.69 -42.64
N SER A 44 26.42 -37.59 -42.49
CA SER A 44 27.00 -36.28 -42.16
C SER A 44 25.97 -35.34 -41.49
N PRO A 45 26.44 -34.40 -40.64
CA PRO A 45 25.76 -34.10 -39.39
C PRO A 45 25.19 -32.68 -39.43
N HIS A 46 23.87 -32.51 -39.36
CA HIS A 46 23.32 -31.18 -39.12
C HIS A 46 22.09 -31.18 -38.22
N ARG A 47 22.29 -30.38 -37.16
CA ARG A 47 21.38 -29.38 -36.60
C ARG A 47 20.53 -29.85 -35.44
N GLY A 48 20.97 -29.40 -34.26
CA GLY A 48 20.22 -29.42 -33.03
C GLY A 48 18.84 -28.79 -33.19
N SER A 49 17.89 -29.37 -32.47
CA SER A 49 16.56 -28.85 -32.25
C SER A 49 16.63 -27.43 -31.68
N PRO A 50 15.88 -26.45 -32.22
CA PRO A 50 15.73 -25.18 -31.52
C PRO A 50 14.91 -25.44 -30.26
N ALA A 51 15.40 -24.96 -29.12
CA ALA A 51 14.61 -24.85 -27.91
C ALA A 51 13.30 -24.14 -28.25
N HIS A 52 12.17 -24.77 -27.93
CA HIS A 52 10.86 -24.15 -28.05
C HIS A 52 10.82 -22.93 -27.14
N ALA A 53 11.01 -21.74 -27.69
CA ALA A 53 10.67 -20.50 -27.02
C ALA A 53 9.14 -20.46 -26.86
N SER A 54 8.67 -20.34 -25.63
CA SER A 54 7.26 -20.14 -25.34
C SER A 54 6.76 -18.85 -26.02
N PRO A 55 5.52 -18.81 -26.53
CA PRO A 55 4.97 -17.62 -27.17
C PRO A 55 5.00 -16.40 -26.21
N PRO A 56 5.28 -15.17 -26.71
CA PRO A 56 5.29 -13.98 -25.88
C PRO A 56 3.90 -13.77 -25.26
N ARG A 57 3.85 -13.73 -23.93
CA ARG A 57 2.64 -13.44 -23.18
C ARG A 57 2.45 -11.92 -23.17
N PHE A 58 1.30 -11.44 -23.63
CA PHE A 58 0.95 -10.03 -23.53
C PHE A 58 0.61 -9.72 -22.05
N VAL A 59 1.38 -8.82 -21.45
CA VAL A 59 1.17 -8.32 -20.07
C VAL A 59 0.10 -7.23 -20.12
N SER A 60 -0.91 -7.29 -19.25
CA SER A 60 -1.95 -6.25 -19.20
C SER A 60 -1.44 -4.97 -18.53
N VAL A 61 -2.12 -3.84 -18.76
CA VAL A 61 -1.77 -2.56 -18.12
C VAL A 61 -1.94 -2.65 -16.60
N GLU A 62 -2.94 -3.39 -16.14
CA GLU A 62 -3.20 -3.67 -14.72
C GLU A 62 -2.05 -4.49 -14.12
N GLU A 63 -1.61 -5.54 -14.80
CA GLU A 63 -0.50 -6.38 -14.35
C GLU A 63 0.82 -5.58 -14.26
N LEU A 64 1.03 -4.63 -15.18
CA LEU A 64 2.16 -3.71 -15.15
C LEU A 64 2.08 -2.73 -13.97
N MET A 65 0.90 -2.16 -13.69
CA MET A 65 0.70 -1.27 -12.54
C MET A 65 0.88 -1.99 -11.20
N ASP A 66 0.37 -3.22 -11.09
CA ASP A 66 0.54 -4.05 -9.90
C ASP A 66 2.01 -4.43 -9.67
N ALA A 67 2.75 -4.74 -10.74
CA ALA A 67 4.19 -4.98 -10.66
C ALA A 67 4.95 -3.72 -10.19
N ALA A 68 4.63 -2.54 -10.76
CA ALA A 68 5.26 -1.28 -10.35
C ALA A 68 4.99 -0.95 -8.88
N LYS A 69 3.76 -1.16 -8.39
CA LYS A 69 3.40 -1.00 -6.98
C LYS A 69 4.15 -1.99 -6.09
N GLY A 70 4.30 -3.24 -6.53
CA GLY A 70 5.07 -4.27 -5.84
C GLY A 70 6.53 -3.89 -5.65
N VAL A 71 7.17 -3.36 -6.70
CA VAL A 71 8.57 -2.89 -6.66
C VAL A 71 8.73 -1.67 -5.75
N SER A 72 7.81 -0.71 -5.82
CA SER A 72 7.83 0.48 -4.94
C SER A 72 7.70 0.10 -3.46
N ASN A 73 6.76 -0.80 -3.13
CA ASN A 73 6.58 -1.29 -1.76
C ASN A 73 7.82 -2.04 -1.26
N LEU A 74 8.46 -2.83 -2.13
CA LEU A 74 9.69 -3.54 -1.80
C LEU A 74 10.85 -2.57 -1.50
N ALA A 75 11.06 -1.57 -2.36
CA ALA A 75 12.07 -0.55 -2.16
C ALA A 75 11.85 0.23 -0.86
N LEU A 76 10.59 0.59 -0.57
CA LEU A 76 10.23 1.26 0.68
C LEU A 76 10.48 0.38 1.91
N ALA A 77 10.07 -0.89 1.89
CA ALA A 77 10.27 -1.82 3.00
C ALA A 77 11.77 -2.00 3.30
N HIS A 78 12.58 -2.10 2.24
CA HIS A 78 14.03 -2.16 2.36
C HIS A 78 14.62 -0.88 2.94
N GLU A 79 14.22 0.29 2.43
CA GLU A 79 14.69 1.58 2.94
C GLU A 79 14.38 1.73 4.43
N ILE A 80 13.18 1.35 4.87
CA ILE A 80 12.78 1.38 6.28
C ILE A 80 13.68 0.49 7.15
N VAL A 81 14.06 -0.69 6.65
CA VAL A 81 14.84 -1.71 7.37
C VAL A 81 16.33 -1.36 7.41
N VAL A 82 16.89 -0.89 6.29
CA VAL A 82 18.33 -0.65 6.14
C VAL A 82 18.73 0.74 6.60
N ASN A 83 17.94 1.78 6.28
CA ASN A 83 18.24 3.13 6.72
C ASN A 83 17.72 3.34 8.15
N GLY A 84 18.61 3.20 9.14
CA GLY A 84 18.31 3.47 10.55
C GLY A 84 17.81 4.90 10.82
N GLY A 85 18.15 5.85 9.94
CA GLY A 85 17.67 7.23 9.98
C GLY A 85 16.42 7.50 9.15
N PHE A 86 15.75 6.48 8.61
CA PHE A 86 14.54 6.68 7.80
C PHE A 86 13.48 7.46 8.57
N GLN A 87 12.97 8.51 7.94
CA GLN A 87 11.90 9.35 8.44
C GLN A 87 10.97 9.73 7.30
N ILE A 88 9.66 9.60 7.54
CA ILE A 88 8.60 10.16 6.72
C ILE A 88 8.72 11.68 6.78
N LYS A 89 8.90 12.28 5.61
CA LYS A 89 8.98 13.72 5.43
C LYS A 89 7.63 14.26 4.97
N ALA A 90 7.34 15.49 5.35
CA ALA A 90 6.21 16.22 4.77
C ALA A 90 6.39 16.33 3.25
N THR A 91 5.36 15.95 2.49
CA THR A 91 5.35 16.11 1.04
C THR A 91 5.35 17.60 0.70
N LYS A 92 6.46 18.08 0.15
CA LYS A 92 6.56 19.44 -0.38
C LYS A 92 6.19 19.42 -1.85
N LEU A 93 5.11 20.12 -2.22
CA LEU A 93 4.76 20.29 -3.62
C LEU A 93 5.80 21.20 -4.31
N PRO A 94 6.22 20.86 -5.55
CA PRO A 94 7.17 21.66 -6.31
C PRO A 94 6.73 23.12 -6.41
N GLN A 95 7.68 24.04 -6.35
CA GLN A 95 7.40 25.47 -6.48
C GLN A 95 6.86 25.76 -7.89
N GLY A 96 5.73 26.49 -7.97
CA GLY A 96 5.07 26.81 -9.24
C GLY A 96 4.20 25.69 -9.82
N SER A 97 4.00 24.56 -9.12
CA SER A 97 3.05 23.54 -9.58
C SER A 97 1.61 24.05 -9.49
N LEU A 98 0.78 23.67 -10.47
CA LEU A 98 -0.65 23.99 -10.46
C LEU A 98 -1.32 23.48 -9.18
N GLU A 99 -0.98 22.25 -8.75
CA GLU A 99 -1.52 21.63 -7.54
C GLU A 99 -1.25 22.48 -6.30
N ARG A 100 -0.04 23.05 -6.18
CA ARG A 100 0.31 23.92 -5.05
C ARG A 100 -0.50 25.21 -5.09
N THR A 101 -0.58 25.85 -6.25
CA THR A 101 -1.36 27.09 -6.42
C THR A 101 -2.83 26.86 -6.07
N VAL A 102 -3.42 25.75 -6.54
CA VAL A 102 -4.81 25.37 -6.21
C VAL A 102 -4.96 25.16 -4.71
N ARG A 103 -4.06 24.41 -4.07
CA ARG A 103 -4.07 24.20 -2.62
C ARG A 103 -4.00 25.51 -1.84
N ASP A 104 -3.05 26.37 -2.19
CA ASP A 104 -2.82 27.64 -1.52
C ASP A 104 -4.04 28.59 -1.65
N ILE A 105 -4.66 28.64 -2.84
CA ILE A 105 -5.89 29.42 -3.08
C ILE A 105 -7.06 28.87 -2.25
N VAL A 106 -7.29 27.56 -2.25
CA VAL A 106 -8.39 26.94 -1.50
C VAL A 106 -8.22 27.15 -0.01
N HIS A 107 -7.02 26.91 0.52
CA HIS A 107 -6.72 27.14 1.93
C HIS A 107 -6.91 28.61 2.31
N LYS A 108 -6.43 29.53 1.48
CA LYS A 108 -6.63 30.97 1.70
C LYS A 108 -8.12 31.31 1.73
N ALA A 109 -8.88 30.89 0.72
CA ALA A 109 -10.31 31.17 0.64
C ALA A 109 -11.08 30.64 1.86
N PHE A 110 -10.73 29.45 2.35
CA PHE A 110 -11.31 28.89 3.57
C PHE A 110 -11.09 29.80 4.78
N TRP A 111 -9.84 30.23 5.00
CA TRP A 111 -9.54 31.09 6.14
C TRP A 111 -10.12 32.50 5.99
N ASP A 112 -10.17 33.04 4.78
CA ASP A 112 -10.82 34.33 4.49
C ASP A 112 -12.33 34.25 4.80
N CYS A 113 -12.98 33.13 4.47
CA CYS A 113 -14.37 32.87 4.88
C CYS A 113 -14.54 32.75 6.40
N LEU A 114 -13.65 32.04 7.10
CA LEU A 114 -13.71 31.93 8.56
C LEU A 114 -13.55 33.31 9.23
N GLU A 115 -12.63 34.13 8.71
CA GLU A 115 -12.43 35.50 9.19
C GLU A 115 -13.65 36.37 8.92
N ALA A 116 -14.27 36.24 7.74
CA ALA A 116 -15.53 36.94 7.44
C ALA A 116 -16.64 36.55 8.43
N GLN A 117 -16.81 35.25 8.72
CA GLN A 117 -17.85 34.76 9.64
C GLN A 117 -17.73 35.31 11.06
N PHE A 118 -16.50 35.46 11.57
CA PHE A 118 -16.29 36.06 12.89
C PHE A 118 -16.52 37.58 12.92
N ASN A 119 -16.41 38.25 11.76
CA ASN A 119 -16.62 39.68 11.63
C ASN A 119 -18.08 40.05 11.28
N GLU A 120 -18.96 39.07 11.06
CA GLU A 120 -20.40 39.30 10.89
C GLU A 120 -21.05 39.76 12.21
N ASP A 121 -22.18 40.46 12.11
CA ASP A 121 -23.00 40.86 13.26
C ASP A 121 -24.44 40.34 13.10
N PRO A 122 -24.84 39.26 13.81
CA PRO A 122 -24.07 38.51 14.80
C PRO A 122 -23.01 37.57 14.17
N PRO A 123 -21.96 37.20 14.92
CA PRO A 123 -20.91 36.31 14.41
C PRO A 123 -21.45 34.91 14.13
N VAL A 124 -20.97 34.30 13.05
CA VAL A 124 -21.30 32.95 12.61
C VAL A 124 -20.14 32.01 12.93
N TYR A 125 -20.44 30.78 13.37
CA TYR A 125 -19.42 29.83 13.85
C TYR A 125 -19.32 28.54 13.03
N ASP A 126 -20.02 28.42 11.90
CA ASP A 126 -20.14 27.19 11.14
C ASP A 126 -18.78 26.57 10.78
N HIS A 127 -17.85 27.36 10.22
CA HIS A 127 -16.52 26.85 9.87
C HIS A 127 -15.68 26.54 11.11
N ALA A 128 -15.84 27.29 12.20
CA ALA A 128 -15.15 27.02 13.46
C ALA A 128 -15.57 25.67 14.06
N ILE A 129 -16.86 25.34 13.99
CA ILE A 129 -17.40 24.05 14.47
C ILE A 129 -16.81 22.88 13.66
N ILE A 130 -16.69 23.04 12.33
CA ILE A 130 -16.05 22.04 11.47
C ILE A 130 -14.59 21.82 11.89
N LEU A 131 -13.83 22.91 12.08
CA LEU A 131 -12.44 22.84 12.53
C LEU A 131 -12.30 22.17 13.90
N MET A 132 -13.20 22.46 14.83
CA MET A 132 -13.22 21.80 16.14
C MET A 132 -13.49 20.28 16.02
N GLY A 133 -14.35 19.87 15.08
CA GLY A 133 -14.58 18.47 14.74
C GLY A 133 -13.33 17.79 14.20
N GLU A 134 -12.63 18.44 13.26
CA GLU A 134 -11.37 17.90 12.74
C GLU A 134 -10.30 17.79 13.82
N ILE A 135 -10.16 18.80 14.68
CA ILE A 135 -9.23 18.77 15.82
C ILE A 135 -9.57 17.60 16.74
N LYS A 136 -10.85 17.39 17.07
CA LYS A 136 -11.30 16.27 17.89
C LYS A 136 -10.84 14.93 17.30
N GLU A 137 -11.13 14.69 16.02
CA GLU A 137 -10.77 13.44 15.36
C GLU A 137 -9.24 13.24 15.30
N ILE A 138 -8.47 14.30 15.03
CA ILE A 138 -7.01 14.23 15.05
C ILE A 138 -6.49 13.88 16.45
N LEU A 139 -6.97 14.54 17.50
CA LEU A 139 -6.56 14.25 18.87
C LEU A 139 -6.90 12.80 19.27
N LEU A 140 -8.08 12.30 18.87
CA LEU A 140 -8.47 10.92 19.10
C LEU A 140 -7.61 9.91 18.33
N SER A 141 -7.13 10.28 17.14
CA SER A 141 -6.26 9.43 16.32
C SER A 141 -4.89 9.16 16.96
N PHE A 142 -4.41 10.04 17.84
CA PHE A 142 -3.17 9.86 18.59
C PHE A 142 -3.32 8.92 19.79
N LEU A 143 -4.54 8.56 20.17
CA LEU A 143 -4.79 7.73 21.34
C LEU A 143 -4.73 6.24 21.02
N LEU A 144 -3.92 5.50 21.79
CA LEU A 144 -3.99 4.05 21.82
C LEU A 144 -5.33 3.56 22.42
N PRO A 145 -5.78 2.32 22.12
CA PRO A 145 -7.03 1.78 22.64
C PRO A 145 -7.15 1.82 24.17
N GLY A 146 -6.04 1.72 24.90
CA GLY A 146 -6.00 1.77 26.37
C GLY A 146 -6.23 3.15 26.99
N HIS A 147 -6.21 4.25 26.22
CA HIS A 147 -6.32 5.62 26.75
C HIS A 147 -7.78 6.07 26.94
N THR A 148 -8.59 5.27 27.64
CA THR A 148 -10.04 5.52 27.82
C THR A 148 -10.35 6.84 28.52
N ARG A 149 -9.59 7.19 29.57
CA ARG A 149 -9.78 8.44 30.32
C ARG A 149 -9.60 9.68 29.45
N LEU A 150 -8.51 9.74 28.66
CA LEU A 150 -8.24 10.87 27.76
C LEU A 150 -9.27 10.94 26.63
N ARG A 151 -9.65 9.79 26.08
CA ARG A 151 -10.69 9.68 25.05
C ARG A 151 -12.01 10.27 25.53
N ASN A 152 -12.46 9.89 26.73
CA ASN A 152 -13.69 10.41 27.32
C ASN A 152 -13.61 11.91 27.55
N GLN A 153 -12.49 12.40 28.12
CA GLN A 153 -12.28 13.82 28.35
C GLN A 153 -12.34 14.65 27.06
N ILE A 154 -11.77 14.15 25.95
CA ILE A 154 -11.85 14.81 24.64
C ILE A 154 -13.28 14.81 24.12
N ASN A 155 -14.00 13.68 24.22
CA ASN A 155 -15.37 13.57 23.75
C ASN A 155 -16.35 14.45 24.51
N GLU A 156 -16.16 14.59 25.82
CA GLU A 156 -17.01 15.40 26.70
C GLU A 156 -16.84 16.90 26.46
N VAL A 157 -15.59 17.37 26.27
CA VAL A 157 -15.33 18.81 26.08
C VAL A 157 -15.48 19.25 24.63
N LEU A 158 -15.08 18.41 23.68
CA LEU A 158 -15.24 18.66 22.24
C LEU A 158 -16.50 17.96 21.73
N ASP A 159 -17.63 18.20 22.37
CA ASP A 159 -18.94 17.74 21.89
C ASP A 159 -19.48 18.73 20.86
N LEU A 160 -19.57 18.30 19.60
CA LEU A 160 -19.99 19.16 18.48
C LEU A 160 -21.46 19.55 18.57
N GLU A 161 -22.31 18.70 19.16
CA GLU A 161 -23.73 19.04 19.33
C GLU A 161 -23.88 20.15 20.37
N LEU A 162 -23.15 20.03 21.50
CA LEU A 162 -23.14 21.05 22.53
C LEU A 162 -22.51 22.36 22.02
N ILE A 163 -21.36 22.29 21.35
CA ILE A 163 -20.69 23.48 20.79
C ILE A 163 -21.61 24.21 19.81
N LYS A 164 -22.34 23.47 18.96
CA LYS A 164 -23.31 24.05 18.04
C LYS A 164 -24.45 24.74 18.79
N GLN A 165 -24.99 24.11 19.83
CA GLN A 165 -26.02 24.72 20.67
C GLN A 165 -25.52 25.98 21.38
N GLU A 166 -24.29 25.97 21.90
CA GLU A 166 -23.67 27.14 22.52
C GLU A 166 -23.49 28.28 21.51
N ALA A 167 -23.14 27.98 20.26
CA ALA A 167 -23.01 28.96 19.19
C ALA A 167 -24.36 29.62 18.84
N GLU A 168 -25.42 28.83 18.65
CA GLU A 168 -26.77 29.31 18.34
C GLU A 168 -27.32 30.22 19.44
N ASN A 169 -26.96 29.95 20.70
CA ASN A 169 -27.38 30.73 21.87
C ASN A 169 -26.39 31.86 22.25
N ARG A 170 -25.37 32.13 21.42
CA ARG A 170 -24.34 33.15 21.68
C ARG A 170 -23.59 32.97 23.02
N ALA A 171 -23.42 31.73 23.44
CA ALA A 171 -22.72 31.35 24.67
C ALA A 171 -21.36 30.67 24.41
N LEU A 172 -20.98 30.49 23.14
CA LEU A 172 -19.75 29.80 22.77
C LEU A 172 -18.49 30.58 23.19
N ASP A 173 -17.61 29.91 23.92
CA ASP A 173 -16.31 30.43 24.38
C ASP A 173 -15.16 29.77 23.60
N ILE A 174 -14.73 30.42 22.50
CA ILE A 174 -13.61 29.95 21.68
C ILE A 174 -12.30 29.87 22.48
N PRO A 175 -11.89 30.89 23.26
CA PRO A 175 -10.67 30.82 24.07
C PRO A 175 -10.63 29.61 25.02
N LYS A 176 -11.76 29.26 25.65
CA LYS A 176 -11.85 28.08 26.53
C LYS A 176 -11.62 26.77 25.77
N LEU A 177 -12.25 26.62 24.59
CA LEU A 177 -12.06 25.45 23.74
C LEU A 177 -10.63 25.36 23.21
N ALA A 178 -10.06 26.48 22.77
CA ALA A 178 -8.68 26.52 22.28
C ALA A 178 -7.67 26.15 23.38
N ASN A 179 -7.84 26.69 24.60
CA ASN A 179 -7.00 26.33 25.74
C ASN A 179 -7.11 24.84 26.11
N PHE A 180 -8.30 24.26 26.01
CA PHE A 180 -8.48 22.82 26.18
C PHE A 180 -7.68 22.04 25.13
N THR A 181 -7.83 22.41 23.86
CA THR A 181 -7.11 21.79 22.73
C THR A 181 -5.60 21.87 22.91
N ILE A 182 -5.04 23.06 23.19
CA ILE A 182 -3.60 23.26 23.42
C ILE A 182 -3.10 22.40 24.58
N ARG A 183 -3.89 22.28 25.66
CA ARG A 183 -3.54 21.42 26.80
C ARG A 183 -3.53 19.94 26.42
N MET A 184 -4.51 19.48 25.63
CA MET A 184 -4.54 18.10 25.15
C MET A 184 -3.35 17.84 24.22
N MET A 185 -3.04 18.75 23.29
CA MET A 185 -1.86 18.66 22.43
C MET A 185 -0.58 18.56 23.27
N GLY A 186 -0.40 19.43 24.28
CA GLY A 186 0.76 19.36 25.17
C GLY A 186 0.87 18.06 25.97
N THR A 187 -0.23 17.33 26.18
CA THR A 187 -0.21 16.02 26.84
C THR A 187 0.16 14.88 25.87
N LEU A 188 -0.14 15.04 24.58
CA LEU A 188 0.04 14.02 23.54
C LEU A 188 1.32 14.21 22.71
N CYS A 189 1.89 15.41 22.73
CA CYS A 189 3.12 15.76 22.01
C CYS A 189 4.37 15.07 22.57
N ALA A 190 5.39 14.96 21.72
CA ALA A 190 6.75 14.68 22.16
C ALA A 190 7.38 15.94 22.78
N PRO A 191 8.32 15.82 23.74
CA PRO A 191 8.97 16.96 24.40
C PRO A 191 9.63 17.96 23.45
N ALA A 192 10.07 17.51 22.27
CA ALA A 192 10.64 18.39 21.25
C ALA A 192 9.65 19.44 20.70
N ARG A 193 8.34 19.28 20.95
CA ARG A 193 7.28 20.19 20.49
C ARG A 193 6.76 21.13 21.58
N ASP A 194 7.28 21.04 22.80
CA ASP A 194 6.81 21.86 23.94
C ASP A 194 6.94 23.36 23.67
N GLU A 195 7.97 23.77 22.93
CA GLU A 195 8.15 25.16 22.51
C GLU A 195 7.02 25.64 21.59
N GLU A 196 6.67 24.84 20.59
CA GLU A 196 5.60 25.20 19.64
C GLU A 196 4.23 25.23 20.35
N ILE A 197 3.99 24.31 21.29
CA ILE A 197 2.79 24.32 22.14
C ILE A 197 2.72 25.57 23.01
N ARG A 198 3.85 26.08 23.49
CA ARG A 198 3.89 27.32 24.27
C ARG A 198 3.50 28.52 23.42
N LYS A 199 4.06 28.65 22.22
CA LYS A 199 3.75 29.75 21.28
C LYS A 199 2.27 29.83 20.93
N LEU A 200 1.55 28.70 20.90
CA LEU A 200 0.09 28.70 20.67
C LEU A 200 -0.67 29.51 21.72
N ARG A 201 -0.15 29.61 22.96
CA ARG A 201 -0.81 30.35 24.05
C ARG A 201 -0.69 31.86 23.92
N ASP A 202 0.26 32.33 23.12
CA ASP A 202 0.53 33.76 22.92
C ASP A 202 -0.37 34.36 21.81
N ILE A 203 -1.11 33.52 21.08
CA ILE A 203 -1.98 33.93 19.98
C ILE A 203 -3.41 34.12 20.51
N ASN A 204 -3.89 35.37 20.50
CA ASN A 204 -5.22 35.72 20.99
C ASN A 204 -6.29 35.74 19.89
N GLU A 205 -5.89 35.99 18.64
CA GLU A 205 -6.80 36.07 17.50
C GLU A 205 -7.24 34.66 17.06
N PRO A 206 -8.55 34.40 16.85
CA PRO A 206 -9.07 33.06 16.66
C PRO A 206 -8.59 32.41 15.35
N VAL A 207 -8.60 33.15 14.23
CA VAL A 207 -8.18 32.61 12.92
C VAL A 207 -6.67 32.27 12.90
N PRO A 208 -5.75 33.17 13.31
CA PRO A 208 -4.34 32.81 13.46
C PRO A 208 -4.11 31.65 14.43
N LEU A 209 -4.88 31.55 15.50
CA LEU A 209 -4.76 30.48 16.48
C LEU A 209 -5.14 29.12 15.87
N PHE A 210 -6.27 29.02 15.18
CA PHE A 210 -6.65 27.79 14.46
C PHE A 210 -5.57 27.38 13.45
N ARG A 211 -5.07 28.32 12.64
CA ARG A 211 -3.98 28.05 11.68
C ARG A 211 -2.74 27.46 12.37
N ALA A 212 -2.34 28.05 13.49
CA ALA A 212 -1.18 27.59 14.24
C ALA A 212 -1.42 26.22 14.89
N ILE A 213 -2.61 25.97 15.44
CA ILE A 213 -3.01 24.67 15.99
C ILE A 213 -2.88 23.57 14.92
N PHE A 214 -3.46 23.76 13.73
CA PHE A 214 -3.38 22.78 12.65
C PHE A 214 -1.95 22.55 12.17
N ALA A 215 -1.13 23.61 12.09
CA ALA A 215 0.29 23.47 11.74
C ALA A 215 1.04 22.57 12.74
N VAL A 216 0.78 22.72 14.05
CA VAL A 216 1.39 21.86 15.07
C VAL A 216 0.80 20.46 15.04
N LEU A 217 -0.52 20.29 14.84
CA LEU A 217 -1.15 18.98 14.69
C LEU A 217 -0.58 18.18 13.51
N ASP A 218 -0.28 18.82 12.38
CA ASP A 218 0.34 18.15 11.24
C ASP A 218 1.77 17.69 11.53
N LEU A 219 2.52 18.47 12.32
CA LEU A 219 3.83 18.05 12.83
C LEU A 219 3.69 16.86 13.78
N MET A 220 2.69 16.87 14.68
CA MET A 220 2.42 15.74 15.58
C MET A 220 2.06 14.46 14.81
N LYS A 221 1.28 14.55 13.72
CA LYS A 221 0.97 13.40 12.84
C LYS A 221 2.25 12.80 12.25
N LEU A 222 3.17 13.64 11.80
CA LEU A 222 4.47 13.17 11.30
C LEU A 222 5.31 12.54 12.41
N ASP A 223 5.32 13.13 13.61
CA ASP A 223 6.04 12.58 14.75
C ASP A 223 5.49 11.18 15.11
N MET A 224 4.17 11.00 15.11
CA MET A 224 3.52 9.69 15.32
C MET A 224 3.79 8.67 14.22
N ALA A 225 3.76 9.10 12.96
CA ALA A 225 4.09 8.21 11.84
C ALA A 225 5.55 7.74 11.92
N ASN A 226 6.49 8.65 12.22
CA ASN A 226 7.91 8.33 12.41
C ASN A 226 8.15 7.45 13.63
N PHE A 227 7.44 7.67 14.72
CA PHE A 227 7.49 6.81 15.89
C PHE A 227 6.97 5.40 15.58
N ALA A 228 5.86 5.28 14.85
CA ALA A 228 5.31 3.99 14.44
C ALA A 228 6.29 3.20 13.56
N VAL A 229 6.91 3.86 12.57
CA VAL A 229 7.96 3.25 11.73
C VAL A 229 9.14 2.77 12.57
N SER A 230 9.61 3.60 13.50
CA SER A 230 10.72 3.24 14.40
C SER A 230 10.37 2.06 15.31
N SER A 231 9.11 2.00 15.77
CA SER A 231 8.63 0.96 16.67
C SER A 231 8.46 -0.39 15.98
N ILE A 232 8.02 -0.41 14.71
CA ILE A 232 7.82 -1.65 13.96
C ILE A 232 9.11 -2.16 13.30
N ARG A 233 10.11 -1.29 13.07
CA ARG A 233 11.37 -1.64 12.39
C ARG A 233 12.02 -2.93 12.92
N PRO A 234 12.15 -3.19 14.22
CA PRO A 234 12.76 -4.44 14.72
C PRO A 234 12.04 -5.70 14.23
N HIS A 235 10.72 -5.64 14.08
CA HIS A 235 9.91 -6.75 13.55
C HIS A 235 10.07 -6.88 12.03
N LEU A 236 10.14 -5.75 11.31
CA LEU A 236 10.41 -5.75 9.87
C LEU A 236 11.80 -6.34 9.56
N MET A 237 12.81 -6.04 10.38
CA MET A 237 14.15 -6.59 10.23
C MET A 237 14.15 -8.13 10.29
N GLN A 238 13.37 -8.72 11.22
CA GLN A 238 13.31 -10.17 11.41
C GLN A 238 12.75 -10.93 10.20
N GLN A 239 11.86 -10.32 9.42
CA GLN A 239 11.17 -10.96 8.29
C GLN A 239 11.60 -10.39 6.93
N SER A 240 12.58 -9.46 6.93
CA SER A 240 12.99 -8.70 5.74
C SER A 240 13.50 -9.60 4.62
N VAL A 241 14.34 -10.59 4.96
CA VAL A 241 14.95 -11.50 3.98
C VAL A 241 13.90 -12.37 3.30
N GLU A 242 12.97 -12.97 4.05
CA GLU A 242 11.89 -13.76 3.48
C GLU A 242 10.95 -12.90 2.62
N TYR A 243 10.63 -11.69 3.09
CA TYR A 243 9.78 -10.76 2.35
C TYR A 243 10.40 -10.37 1.01
N GLU A 244 11.67 -9.96 1.01
CA GLU A 244 12.40 -9.57 -0.20
C GLU A 244 12.49 -10.73 -1.19
N ARG A 245 12.83 -11.94 -0.71
CA ARG A 245 12.91 -13.15 -1.54
C ARG A 245 11.57 -13.48 -2.19
N ASN A 246 10.49 -13.48 -1.42
CA ASN A 246 9.16 -13.82 -1.92
C ASN A 246 8.69 -12.77 -2.95
N LYS A 247 8.93 -11.48 -2.70
CA LYS A 247 8.56 -10.41 -3.63
C LYS A 247 9.39 -10.44 -4.92
N PHE A 248 10.66 -10.79 -4.83
CA PHE A 248 11.50 -10.98 -6.01
C PHE A 248 11.04 -12.18 -6.84
N GLN A 249 10.64 -13.29 -6.20
CA GLN A 249 10.07 -14.45 -6.87
C GLN A 249 8.73 -14.12 -7.55
N ASP A 250 7.83 -13.43 -6.85
CA ASP A 250 6.55 -12.95 -7.42
C ASP A 250 6.78 -12.09 -8.66
N PHE A 251 7.81 -11.23 -8.65
CA PHE A 251 8.17 -10.39 -9.78
C PHE A 251 8.71 -11.21 -10.96
N PHE A 252 9.53 -12.22 -10.66
CA PHE A 252 10.09 -13.13 -11.66
C PHE A 252 9.00 -13.95 -12.37
N ASP A 253 8.08 -14.52 -11.60
CA ASP A 253 7.03 -15.40 -12.12
C ASP A 253 6.05 -14.66 -13.06
N LYS A 254 5.90 -13.36 -12.87
CA LYS A 254 5.08 -12.47 -13.72
C LYS A 254 5.78 -12.02 -15.00
N GLN A 255 7.07 -12.34 -15.19
CA GLN A 255 7.82 -12.01 -16.41
C GLN A 255 8.32 -13.27 -17.16
N PRO A 256 7.41 -14.07 -17.77
CA PRO A 256 7.80 -15.24 -18.54
C PRO A 256 8.42 -14.81 -19.88
N GLY A 257 9.76 -14.68 -19.92
CA GLY A 257 10.48 -14.36 -21.16
C GLY A 257 11.84 -13.67 -20.98
N MET A 258 12.17 -13.19 -19.78
CA MET A 258 13.53 -12.70 -19.52
C MET A 258 14.48 -13.88 -19.36
N ASN A 259 15.50 -13.96 -20.22
CA ASN A 259 16.59 -14.93 -20.08
C ASN A 259 17.12 -14.89 -18.64
N SER A 260 17.20 -16.04 -17.98
CA SER A 260 17.62 -16.17 -16.57
C SER A 260 18.91 -15.39 -16.27
N PHE A 261 19.83 -15.32 -17.22
CA PHE A 261 21.09 -14.56 -17.13
C PHE A 261 20.92 -13.03 -17.17
N TYR A 262 20.01 -12.50 -18.00
CA TYR A 262 19.70 -11.07 -18.06
C TYR A 262 18.93 -10.62 -16.82
N CYS A 263 18.03 -11.45 -16.31
CA CYS A 263 17.29 -11.19 -15.07
C CYS A 263 18.20 -11.26 -13.83
N PHE A 264 19.18 -12.19 -13.82
CA PHE A 264 20.20 -12.25 -12.78
C PHE A 264 21.07 -10.99 -12.78
N PHE A 265 21.58 -10.56 -13.94
CA PHE A 265 22.38 -9.34 -14.02
C PHE A 265 21.59 -8.08 -13.67
N HIS A 266 20.35 -7.91 -14.17
CA HIS A 266 19.53 -6.74 -13.86
C HIS A 266 19.00 -6.76 -12.42
N GLY A 267 18.69 -7.94 -11.87
CA GLY A 267 18.34 -8.12 -10.47
C GLY A 267 19.52 -7.80 -9.55
N PHE A 268 20.72 -8.28 -9.89
CA PHE A 268 21.96 -7.95 -9.18
C PHE A 268 22.26 -6.46 -9.27
N TYR A 269 22.17 -5.85 -10.46
CA TYR A 269 22.33 -4.40 -10.65
C TYR A 269 21.26 -3.59 -9.90
N PHE A 270 20.02 -4.07 -9.84
CA PHE A 270 18.93 -3.43 -9.11
C PHE A 270 19.17 -3.50 -7.59
N LEU A 271 19.63 -4.64 -7.09
CA LEU A 271 20.05 -4.83 -5.70
C LEU A 271 21.30 -4.00 -5.36
N GLU A 272 22.27 -3.92 -6.25
CA GLU A 272 23.54 -3.20 -6.02
C GLU A 272 23.36 -1.69 -6.05
N ASN A 273 22.48 -1.16 -6.92
CA ASN A 273 22.20 0.28 -7.02
C ASN A 273 21.11 0.79 -6.06
N ASN A 274 20.22 -0.06 -5.55
CA ASN A 274 19.13 0.37 -4.65
C ASN A 274 19.23 -0.19 -3.22
N PHE A 275 20.05 -1.21 -2.94
CA PHE A 275 20.01 -1.98 -1.67
C PHE A 275 21.36 -2.06 -0.90
N CYS A 276 22.45 -1.40 -1.32
CA CYS A 276 23.76 -1.57 -0.70
C CYS A 276 24.27 -0.36 0.10
N ASP A 277 24.19 -0.46 1.44
CA ASP A 277 25.25 0.00 2.35
C ASP A 277 26.03 -1.24 2.85
N ILE A 278 27.35 -1.18 2.68
CA ILE A 278 28.26 -2.33 2.46
C ILE A 278 28.37 -3.33 3.64
N ASN A 279 27.97 -2.97 4.85
CA ASN A 279 28.31 -3.77 6.04
C ASN A 279 27.28 -4.84 6.44
N THR A 280 26.02 -4.72 6.02
CA THR A 280 24.97 -5.73 6.33
C THR A 280 24.73 -6.69 5.15
N CYS A 281 25.31 -6.37 3.99
CA CYS A 281 25.12 -7.05 2.71
C CYS A 281 25.57 -8.53 2.72
N ALA A 282 26.57 -8.89 3.52
CA ALA A 282 27.17 -10.22 3.48
C ALA A 282 26.20 -11.37 3.86
N VAL A 283 25.12 -11.09 4.61
CA VAL A 283 24.14 -12.11 5.02
C VAL A 283 22.99 -12.20 4.02
N SER A 284 22.41 -11.07 3.59
CA SER A 284 21.31 -11.05 2.63
C SER A 284 21.76 -11.45 1.22
N GLN A 285 22.86 -10.89 0.71
CA GLN A 285 23.39 -11.25 -0.62
C GLN A 285 23.76 -12.73 -0.70
N ARG A 286 24.32 -13.31 0.37
CA ARG A 286 24.72 -14.73 0.40
C ARG A 286 23.50 -15.64 0.40
N SER A 287 22.45 -15.29 1.13
CA SER A 287 21.18 -16.05 1.16
C SER A 287 20.44 -15.96 -0.19
N MET A 288 20.48 -14.80 -0.84
CA MET A 288 19.82 -14.56 -2.12
C MET A 288 20.61 -15.15 -3.32
N LEU A 289 21.95 -15.12 -3.28
CA LEU A 289 22.79 -15.90 -4.21
C LEU A 289 22.52 -17.40 -4.08
N LEU A 290 22.40 -17.91 -2.85
CA LEU A 290 22.07 -19.32 -2.59
C LEU A 290 20.67 -19.68 -3.11
N ALA A 291 19.69 -18.79 -2.96
CA ALA A 291 18.36 -18.96 -3.53
C ALA A 291 18.41 -19.01 -5.07
N ALA A 292 19.20 -18.14 -5.70
CA ALA A 292 19.35 -18.11 -7.16
C ALA A 292 20.16 -19.31 -7.69
N PHE A 293 21.13 -19.82 -6.93
CA PHE A 293 21.80 -21.10 -7.20
C PHE A 293 20.86 -22.30 -7.04
N SER A 294 19.95 -22.28 -6.06
CA SER A 294 18.94 -23.33 -5.85
C SER A 294 17.85 -23.36 -6.93
N ALA A 295 17.60 -22.23 -7.59
CA ALA A 295 16.64 -22.09 -8.70
C ALA A 295 17.22 -22.55 -10.07
N GLY A 296 18.39 -23.21 -10.09
CA GLY A 296 18.93 -23.87 -11.29
C GLY A 296 20.00 -23.08 -12.05
N ALA A 297 20.60 -22.04 -11.45
CA ALA A 297 21.82 -21.45 -12.00
C ALA A 297 23.00 -22.43 -11.80
N ALA A 298 23.34 -23.21 -12.83
CA ALA A 298 24.54 -24.03 -12.82
C ALA A 298 25.78 -23.15 -12.56
N ARG A 299 26.70 -23.63 -11.70
CA ARG A 299 28.02 -23.01 -11.50
C ARG A 299 28.65 -22.70 -12.86
N PRO A 300 29.18 -21.49 -13.08
CA PRO A 300 30.08 -21.29 -14.21
C PRO A 300 31.26 -22.25 -14.03
N SER A 301 31.50 -23.09 -15.03
CA SER A 301 32.56 -24.10 -15.04
C SER A 301 33.96 -23.49 -15.19
N THR A 302 34.08 -22.17 -15.26
CA THR A 302 35.34 -21.44 -15.34
C THR A 302 35.25 -20.12 -14.56
N PRO A 303 36.26 -19.78 -13.75
CA PRO A 303 36.32 -18.45 -13.13
C PRO A 303 36.57 -17.39 -14.23
N PRO A 304 35.99 -16.18 -14.10
CA PRO A 304 36.34 -15.09 -15.00
C PRO A 304 37.82 -14.70 -14.78
N PRO A 305 38.55 -14.30 -15.84
CA PRO A 305 39.93 -13.88 -15.67
C PRO A 305 39.98 -12.63 -14.78
N CYS A 306 40.88 -12.66 -13.80
CA CYS A 306 41.20 -11.48 -12.99
C CYS A 306 41.72 -10.39 -13.92
N ILE A 307 40.97 -9.31 -14.05
CA ILE A 307 41.48 -8.07 -14.65
C ILE A 307 42.32 -7.42 -13.56
N ALA A 308 43.62 -7.30 -13.82
CA ALA A 308 44.60 -6.57 -13.03
C ALA A 308 44.45 -5.06 -13.25
#